data_AF-A0A923WQ80-F1
#
_entry.id   AF-A0A923WQ80-F1
#
_cell.length_a   1.000
_cell.length_b   1.000
_cell.length_c   1.000
_cell.angle_alpha   90.00
_cell.angle_beta   90.00
_cell.angle_gamma   90.00
#
_symmetry.space_group_name_H-M   'P 1'
#
loop_
_entity.id
_entity.type
_entity.pdbx_description
1 polymer ?
#
loop_
_entity_poly.entity_id
_entity_poly.type
_entity_poly.pdbx_seq_one_letter_code
_entity_poly.pdbx_strand_id
1 'polypeptide(L)'
;MKIALVSCVCTHVFKDQPVWGHIAAAQPDVLVLLGDSLYLDINPAVHPEQLDDDGFGKLLHKRYTELLKQKQFVALVHQLGAGCVFSIWDDHDFLWNDAAGAAYRNVPLQKDKIRLSTAFHEAFRQALALALPPKSFPTVYSDPVFWNPHQPALRTDSIGLNDQIVLHLCDVRSFRTNTFLVPESERTMLGAEQRHRIETAVLASGPDTIHLLASGSTLAGWKRYAQDVQWLHGLAKERRMIVLSGDIHRNDVDAFYTGGFPLHEVTSSGAAVRDAVTIGAEQQNFGLVDINGTDTTVRLFHFNQREKFLDRDFDNVTWLPK
;
A
#
# COMPACT_ATOMS: atom_id res chain seq x y z
N MET A 1 18.65 3.93 -6.73
CA MET A 1 17.82 3.85 -5.53
C MET A 1 16.93 2.64 -5.69
N LYS A 2 17.10 1.67 -4.80
CA LYS A 2 16.41 0.39 -4.83
C LYS A 2 15.25 0.38 -3.85
N ILE A 3 14.05 0.27 -4.37
CA ILE A 3 12.80 0.24 -3.62
C ILE A 3 12.30 -1.19 -3.57
N ALA A 4 12.13 -1.74 -2.37
CA ALA A 4 11.39 -2.97 -2.16
C ALA A 4 9.90 -2.68 -1.99
N LEU A 5 9.04 -3.52 -2.56
CA LEU A 5 7.59 -3.40 -2.45
C LEU A 5 6.94 -4.75 -2.15
N VAL A 6 5.92 -4.74 -1.29
CA VAL A 6 5.12 -5.91 -0.90
C VAL A 6 3.72 -5.51 -0.47
N SER A 7 2.77 -6.43 -0.57
CA SER A 7 1.46 -6.37 0.10
C SER A 7 1.05 -7.75 0.62
N CYS A 8 -0.07 -7.80 1.34
CA CYS A 8 -0.75 -9.06 1.73
C CYS A 8 0.13 -9.93 2.65
N VAL A 9 0.15 -9.56 3.92
CA VAL A 9 0.91 -10.18 5.01
C VAL A 9 -0.06 -10.74 6.04
N CYS A 10 -0.35 -12.04 5.97
CA CYS A 10 -1.17 -12.72 6.96
C CYS A 10 -0.31 -13.48 7.97
N THR A 11 0.00 -12.82 9.09
CA THR A 11 0.77 -13.38 10.22
C THR A 11 0.17 -14.65 10.83
N HIS A 12 -1.12 -14.88 10.61
CA HIS A 12 -1.84 -16.07 11.08
C HIS A 12 -1.63 -17.29 10.21
N VAL A 13 -1.47 -17.10 8.90
CA VAL A 13 -1.26 -18.19 7.94
C VAL A 13 0.22 -18.56 7.90
N PHE A 14 1.10 -17.57 7.97
CA PHE A 14 2.55 -17.75 7.95
C PHE A 14 3.17 -17.22 9.23
N LYS A 15 3.41 -18.15 10.18
CA LYS A 15 4.12 -17.84 11.43
C LYS A 15 5.60 -17.50 11.20
N ASP A 16 6.19 -18.12 10.18
CA ASP A 16 7.52 -17.77 9.69
C ASP A 16 7.35 -17.02 8.37
N GLN A 17 8.03 -15.89 8.21
CA GLN A 17 7.88 -15.02 7.04
C GLN A 17 9.26 -14.76 6.38
N PRO A 18 9.91 -15.80 5.81
CA PRO A 18 11.24 -15.70 5.20
C PRO A 18 11.40 -14.57 4.17
N VAL A 19 10.30 -14.13 3.54
CA VAL A 19 10.27 -13.01 2.60
C VAL A 19 11.03 -11.78 3.10
N TRP A 20 10.92 -11.45 4.40
CA TRP A 20 11.60 -10.29 4.96
C TRP A 20 13.12 -10.46 4.96
N GLY A 21 13.61 -11.68 5.20
CA GLY A 21 15.03 -12.01 5.09
C GLY A 21 15.53 -11.95 3.65
N HIS A 22 14.72 -12.38 2.68
CA HIS A 22 15.04 -12.27 1.26
C HIS A 22 15.12 -10.80 0.82
N ILE A 23 14.18 -9.96 1.25
CA ILE A 23 14.20 -8.51 1.00
C ILE A 23 15.45 -7.89 1.66
N ALA A 24 15.73 -8.22 2.92
CA ALA A 24 16.92 -7.72 3.62
C ALA A 24 18.22 -8.05 2.89
N ALA A 25 18.34 -9.27 2.36
CA ALA A 25 19.49 -9.73 1.58
C ALA A 25 19.63 -9.01 0.23
N ALA A 26 18.53 -8.54 -0.35
CA ALA A 26 18.55 -7.73 -1.57
C ALA A 26 19.06 -6.29 -1.35
N GLN A 27 19.24 -5.86 -0.09
CA GLN A 27 19.74 -4.53 0.29
C GLN A 27 18.99 -3.39 -0.42
N PRO A 28 17.67 -3.22 -0.19
CA PRO A 28 16.93 -2.06 -0.64
C PRO A 28 17.30 -0.82 0.20
N ASP A 29 17.11 0.35 -0.40
CA ASP A 29 17.24 1.65 0.28
C ASP A 29 15.95 1.98 1.06
N VAL A 30 14.80 1.56 0.53
CA VAL A 30 13.47 1.79 1.13
C VAL A 30 12.55 0.59 0.94
N LEU A 31 11.56 0.46 1.83
CA LEU A 31 10.47 -0.52 1.77
C LEU A 31 9.12 0.19 1.68
N VAL A 32 8.26 -0.24 0.77
CA VAL A 32 6.87 0.22 0.65
C VAL A 32 5.92 -0.94 0.89
N LEU A 33 5.12 -0.84 1.96
CA LEU A 33 4.01 -1.74 2.26
C LEU A 33 2.74 -1.22 1.58
N LEU A 34 2.25 -1.98 0.60
CA LEU A 34 1.18 -1.59 -0.32
C LEU A 34 -0.21 -2.04 0.15
N GLY A 35 -0.44 -2.05 1.46
CA GLY A 35 -1.69 -2.54 2.04
C GLY A 35 -1.71 -4.03 2.35
N ASP A 36 -2.78 -4.44 3.02
CA ASP A 36 -2.97 -5.73 3.66
C ASP A 36 -1.76 -6.13 4.51
N SER A 37 -1.21 -5.17 5.26
CA SER A 37 -0.18 -5.45 6.26
C SER A 37 -0.76 -6.28 7.43
N LEU A 38 -2.09 -6.30 7.55
CA LEU A 38 -2.84 -7.18 8.42
C LEU A 38 -4.19 -7.57 7.80
N TYR A 39 -4.83 -8.58 8.40
CA TYR A 39 -6.17 -9.02 8.02
C TYR A 39 -7.13 -9.02 9.22
N LEU A 40 -8.11 -8.11 9.23
CA LEU A 40 -9.09 -7.97 10.31
C LEU A 40 -10.17 -9.07 10.29
N ASP A 41 -10.67 -9.38 9.11
CA ASP A 41 -11.81 -10.25 8.79
C ASP A 41 -11.43 -11.70 8.45
N ILE A 42 -10.13 -12.03 8.44
CA ILE A 42 -9.66 -13.40 8.22
C ILE A 42 -9.48 -14.15 9.54
N ASN A 43 -10.28 -15.21 9.71
CA ASN A 43 -10.38 -16.05 10.90
C ASN A 43 -10.62 -15.31 12.24
N PRO A 44 -11.41 -14.22 12.33
CA PRO A 44 -11.82 -13.70 13.62
C PRO A 44 -12.93 -14.58 14.21
N ALA A 45 -13.05 -14.63 15.54
CA ALA A 45 -14.15 -15.33 16.19
C ALA A 45 -15.51 -14.67 15.90
N VAL A 46 -15.52 -13.36 15.66
CA VAL A 46 -16.67 -12.54 15.28
C VAL A 46 -16.23 -11.62 14.14
N HIS A 47 -17.01 -11.53 13.08
CA HIS A 47 -16.67 -10.68 11.93
C HIS A 47 -16.53 -9.21 12.35
N PRO A 48 -15.52 -8.45 11.89
CA PRO A 48 -15.28 -7.08 12.33
C PRO A 48 -16.46 -6.13 12.15
N GLU A 49 -17.28 -6.34 11.11
CA GLU A 49 -18.51 -5.56 10.90
C GLU A 49 -19.49 -5.67 12.08
N GLN A 50 -19.50 -6.80 12.79
CA GLN A 50 -20.40 -7.10 13.91
C GLN A 50 -19.84 -6.68 15.28
N LEU A 51 -18.57 -6.32 15.36
CA LEU A 51 -17.95 -5.83 16.59
C LEU A 51 -18.44 -4.40 16.90
N ASP A 52 -18.52 -4.08 18.18
CA ASP A 52 -18.54 -2.69 18.64
C ASP A 52 -17.14 -2.06 18.55
N ASP A 53 -17.03 -0.78 18.88
CA ASP A 53 -15.76 -0.05 18.79
C ASP A 53 -14.68 -0.64 19.70
N ASP A 54 -15.03 -1.10 20.92
CA ASP A 54 -14.10 -1.72 21.86
C ASP A 54 -13.56 -3.06 21.33
N GLY A 55 -14.45 -3.93 20.85
CA GLY A 55 -14.08 -5.20 20.21
C GLY A 55 -13.23 -4.98 18.96
N PHE A 56 -13.57 -4.00 18.13
CA PHE A 56 -12.82 -3.66 16.92
C PHE A 56 -11.43 -3.08 17.24
N GLY A 57 -11.33 -2.19 18.23
CA GLY A 57 -10.04 -1.65 18.70
C GLY A 57 -9.11 -2.73 19.27
N LYS A 58 -9.66 -3.71 20.01
CA LYS A 58 -8.90 -4.88 20.47
C LYS A 58 -8.39 -5.73 19.31
N LEU A 59 -9.22 -5.94 18.29
CA LEU A 59 -8.84 -6.68 17.09
C LEU A 59 -7.70 -5.97 16.34
N LEU A 60 -7.84 -4.66 16.06
CA LEU A 60 -6.79 -3.84 15.44
C LEU A 60 -5.47 -3.94 16.19
N HIS A 61 -5.49 -3.68 17.51
CA HIS A 61 -4.28 -3.73 18.33
C HIS A 61 -3.61 -5.10 18.30
N LYS A 62 -4.40 -6.17 18.39
CA LYS A 62 -3.89 -7.54 18.28
C LYS A 62 -3.18 -7.76 16.94
N ARG A 63 -3.81 -7.40 15.81
CA ARG A 63 -3.26 -7.63 14.48
C ARG A 63 -1.97 -6.84 14.22
N TYR A 64 -1.94 -5.55 14.54
CA TYR A 64 -0.72 -4.75 14.43
C TYR A 64 0.40 -5.30 15.33
N THR A 65 0.07 -5.68 16.56
CA THR A 65 1.03 -6.27 17.50
C THR A 65 1.62 -7.59 16.98
N GLU A 66 0.86 -8.39 16.24
CA GLU A 66 1.38 -9.63 15.65
C GLU A 66 2.41 -9.38 14.57
N LEU A 67 2.17 -8.43 13.66
CA LEU A 67 3.17 -8.04 12.66
C LEU A 67 4.42 -7.46 13.33
N LEU A 68 4.24 -6.59 14.33
CA LEU A 68 5.34 -6.00 15.10
C LEU A 68 6.11 -7.01 15.97
N LYS A 69 5.61 -8.25 16.11
CA LYS A 69 6.32 -9.37 16.75
C LYS A 69 7.05 -10.26 15.74
N GLN A 70 6.85 -10.06 14.43
CA GLN A 70 7.55 -10.81 13.39
C GLN A 70 9.02 -10.41 13.35
N LYS A 71 9.89 -11.28 13.86
CA LYS A 71 11.31 -10.98 14.07
C LYS A 71 12.03 -10.55 12.79
N GLN A 72 11.76 -11.22 11.66
CA GLN A 72 12.42 -10.90 10.40
C GLN A 72 11.93 -9.56 9.82
N PHE A 73 10.64 -9.23 9.98
CA PHE A 73 10.11 -7.91 9.62
C PHE A 73 10.76 -6.81 10.44
N VAL A 74 10.78 -6.94 11.77
CA VAL A 74 11.40 -5.95 12.67
C VAL A 74 12.90 -5.80 12.36
N ALA A 75 13.62 -6.90 12.12
CA ALA A 75 15.03 -6.86 11.74
C ALA A 75 15.26 -6.10 10.42
N LEU A 76 14.40 -6.31 9.41
CA LEU A 76 14.45 -5.56 8.16
C LEU A 76 14.20 -4.06 8.39
N VAL A 77 13.19 -3.69 9.18
CA VAL A 77 12.91 -2.28 9.49
C VAL A 77 14.08 -1.62 10.25
N HIS A 78 14.70 -2.34 11.19
CA HIS A 78 15.91 -1.88 11.89
C HIS A 78 17.11 -1.73 10.96
N GLN A 79 17.30 -2.66 10.02
CA GLN A 79 18.37 -2.59 9.02
C GLN A 79 18.20 -1.39 8.08
N LEU A 80 16.96 -1.09 7.67
CA LEU A 80 16.65 0.06 6.80
C LEU A 80 16.84 1.40 7.54
N GLY A 81 16.49 1.46 8.82
CA GLY A 81 16.62 2.67 9.62
C GLY A 81 15.45 3.65 9.46
N ALA A 82 15.55 4.77 10.17
CA ALA A 82 14.46 5.74 10.29
C ALA A 82 14.18 6.43 8.95
N GLY A 83 12.91 6.62 8.62
CA GLY A 83 12.48 7.27 7.38
C GLY A 83 12.54 6.41 6.12
N CYS A 84 12.86 5.11 6.23
CA CYS A 84 13.04 4.23 5.07
C CYS A 84 11.89 3.23 4.84
N VAL A 85 10.86 3.21 5.69
CA VAL A 85 9.73 2.28 5.56
C VAL A 85 8.42 3.06 5.49
N PHE A 86 7.69 2.88 4.40
CA PHE A 86 6.43 3.55 4.12
C PHE A 86 5.30 2.52 4.07
N SER A 87 4.10 2.92 4.50
CA SER A 87 2.92 2.07 4.46
C SER A 87 1.71 2.85 3.99
N ILE A 88 0.92 2.21 3.15
CA ILE A 88 -0.49 2.52 2.92
C ILE A 88 -1.33 1.33 3.41
N TRP A 89 -2.64 1.47 3.44
CA TRP A 89 -3.57 0.36 3.66
C TRP A 89 -4.17 -0.16 2.36
N ASP A 90 -4.78 -1.33 2.44
CA ASP A 90 -5.88 -1.72 1.57
C ASP A 90 -7.12 -2.11 2.40
N ASP A 91 -8.07 -2.89 1.89
CA ASP A 91 -9.34 -3.12 2.59
C ASP A 91 -9.18 -3.88 3.91
N HIS A 92 -8.26 -4.85 3.97
CA HIS A 92 -8.11 -5.68 5.14
C HIS A 92 -7.46 -4.98 6.35
N ASP A 93 -6.69 -3.89 6.13
CA ASP A 93 -6.28 -2.98 7.22
C ASP A 93 -7.30 -1.87 7.50
N PHE A 94 -8.07 -1.48 6.48
CA PHE A 94 -9.05 -0.40 6.57
C PHE A 94 -10.29 -0.83 7.36
N LEU A 95 -10.97 -1.90 6.93
CA LEU A 95 -12.17 -2.43 7.59
C LEU A 95 -12.24 -3.96 7.40
N TRP A 96 -12.65 -4.41 6.21
CA TRP A 96 -12.79 -5.81 5.81
C TRP A 96 -12.86 -5.88 4.28
N ASN A 97 -12.78 -7.10 3.73
CA ASN A 97 -12.76 -7.36 2.29
C ASN A 97 -13.78 -6.52 1.51
N ASP A 98 -13.31 -5.87 0.45
CA ASP A 98 -14.07 -5.01 -0.47
C ASP A 98 -14.75 -3.77 0.17
N ALA A 99 -14.45 -3.44 1.43
CA ALA A 99 -15.08 -2.30 2.08
C ALA A 99 -14.80 -0.98 1.32
N ALA A 100 -15.87 -0.27 0.99
CA ALA A 100 -15.85 1.03 0.35
C ALA A 100 -16.20 2.11 1.38
N GLY A 101 -15.24 2.94 1.78
CA GLY A 101 -15.39 3.88 2.89
C GLY A 101 -16.55 4.87 2.73
N ALA A 102 -16.91 5.24 1.48
CA ALA A 102 -18.05 6.10 1.22
C ALA A 102 -19.39 5.49 1.68
N ALA A 103 -19.50 4.16 1.70
CA ALA A 103 -20.68 3.45 2.18
C ALA A 103 -20.80 3.44 3.71
N TYR A 104 -19.68 3.56 4.42
CA TYR A 104 -19.61 3.37 5.87
C TYR A 104 -19.40 4.66 6.67
N ARG A 105 -18.83 5.71 6.06
CA ARG A 105 -18.48 6.96 6.76
C ARG A 105 -19.64 7.69 7.43
N ASN A 106 -20.87 7.44 6.97
CA ASN A 106 -22.10 8.03 7.54
C ASN A 106 -22.95 7.01 8.31
N VAL A 107 -22.52 5.75 8.41
CA VAL A 107 -23.25 4.70 9.13
C VAL A 107 -22.85 4.75 10.61
N PRO A 108 -23.78 5.02 11.55
CA PRO A 108 -23.43 5.25 12.95
C PRO A 108 -22.61 4.12 13.60
N LEU A 109 -22.87 2.87 13.24
CA LEU A 109 -22.16 1.70 13.78
C LEU A 109 -20.80 1.41 13.13
N GLN A 110 -20.45 2.10 12.04
CA GLN A 110 -19.25 1.79 11.25
C GLN A 110 -18.31 3.00 11.08
N LYS A 111 -18.82 4.24 11.16
CA LYS A 111 -18.01 5.45 10.99
C LYS A 111 -16.83 5.52 11.97
N ASP A 112 -17.03 5.06 13.20
CA ASP A 112 -16.01 5.08 14.24
C ASP A 112 -14.93 4.02 14.03
N LYS A 113 -15.23 2.94 13.29
CA LYS A 113 -14.24 1.95 12.87
C LYS A 113 -13.27 2.52 11.85
N ILE A 114 -13.73 3.33 10.90
CA ILE A 114 -12.85 4.07 9.97
C ILE A 114 -11.89 4.98 10.76
N ARG A 115 -12.43 5.69 11.76
CA ARG A 115 -11.65 6.56 12.65
C ARG A 115 -10.58 5.76 13.42
N LEU A 116 -10.95 4.62 13.99
CA LEU A 116 -10.04 3.72 14.70
C LEU A 116 -8.96 3.16 13.76
N SER A 117 -9.33 2.59 12.61
CA SER A 117 -8.36 2.08 11.63
C SER A 117 -7.36 3.15 11.21
N THR A 118 -7.83 4.39 11.02
CA THR A 118 -6.96 5.54 10.73
C THR A 118 -5.97 5.81 11.85
N ALA A 119 -6.43 5.91 13.10
CA ALA A 119 -5.56 6.19 14.24
C ALA A 119 -4.51 5.08 14.45
N PHE A 120 -4.91 3.82 14.30
CA PHE A 120 -4.01 2.68 14.40
C PHE A 120 -2.97 2.66 13.28
N HIS A 121 -3.39 2.93 12.04
CA HIS A 121 -2.49 2.96 10.89
C HIS A 121 -1.50 4.13 10.96
N GLU A 122 -1.94 5.31 11.41
CA GLU A 122 -1.04 6.47 11.64
C GLU A 122 -0.01 6.19 12.74
N ALA A 123 -0.43 5.57 13.86
CA ALA A 123 0.51 5.15 14.90
C ALA A 123 1.51 4.10 14.39
N PHE A 124 1.06 3.18 13.53
CA PHE A 124 1.93 2.20 12.88
C PHE A 124 2.94 2.89 11.95
N ARG A 125 2.50 3.81 11.09
CA ARG A 125 3.38 4.60 10.22
C ARG A 125 4.38 5.44 11.02
N GLN A 126 3.98 6.03 12.13
CA GLN A 126 4.88 6.77 13.01
C GLN A 126 5.94 5.84 13.62
N ALA A 127 5.54 4.65 14.08
CA ALA A 127 6.47 3.67 14.60
C ALA A 127 7.49 3.21 13.53
N LEU A 128 7.03 2.94 12.31
CA LEU A 128 7.88 2.59 11.16
C LEU A 128 8.85 3.73 10.78
N ALA A 129 8.36 4.97 10.73
CA ALA A 129 9.18 6.13 10.41
C ALA A 129 10.34 6.33 11.40
N LEU A 130 10.18 5.87 12.64
CA LEU A 130 11.23 5.90 13.67
C LEU A 130 12.13 4.66 13.68
N ALA A 131 11.92 3.70 12.77
CA ALA A 131 12.55 2.38 12.77
C ALA A 131 12.26 1.55 14.04
N LEU A 132 11.01 1.55 14.50
CA LEU A 132 10.51 0.68 15.56
C LEU A 132 11.37 0.65 16.84
N PRO A 133 11.73 1.79 17.46
CA PRO A 133 12.38 1.77 18.76
C PRO A 133 11.42 1.21 19.81
N PRO A 134 11.92 0.71 20.95
CA PRO A 134 11.06 0.16 22.00
C PRO A 134 9.93 1.13 22.38
N LYS A 135 8.69 0.61 22.43
CA LYS A 135 7.46 1.37 22.74
C LYS A 135 7.06 2.45 21.73
N SER A 136 7.59 2.44 20.51
CA SER A 136 7.17 3.37 19.45
C SER A 136 5.74 3.17 18.98
N PHE A 137 5.20 1.96 19.14
CA PHE A 137 3.78 1.65 18.96
C PHE A 137 3.14 1.41 20.34
N PRO A 138 1.95 1.98 20.62
CA PRO A 138 1.31 1.84 21.93
C PRO A 138 1.08 0.38 22.36
N THR A 139 1.39 0.08 23.62
CA THR A 139 1.38 -1.30 24.13
C THR A 139 0.00 -1.81 24.54
N VAL A 140 -0.99 -0.92 24.63
CA VAL A 140 -2.38 -1.25 24.99
C VAL A 140 -3.33 -0.63 23.98
N TYR A 141 -4.41 -1.33 23.65
CA TYR A 141 -5.41 -0.84 22.70
C TYR A 141 -6.18 0.39 23.21
N SER A 142 -6.23 0.60 24.52
CA SER A 142 -6.91 1.71 25.19
C SER A 142 -6.06 2.99 25.26
N ASP A 143 -4.91 3.03 24.59
CA ASP A 143 -4.06 4.23 24.57
C ASP A 143 -4.82 5.42 23.93
N PRO A 144 -4.83 6.61 24.56
CA PRO A 144 -5.59 7.76 24.05
C PRO A 144 -5.29 8.14 22.60
N VAL A 145 -4.11 7.81 22.06
CA VAL A 145 -3.76 8.10 20.66
C VAL A 145 -4.73 7.41 19.68
N PHE A 146 -5.24 6.23 20.02
CA PHE A 146 -6.19 5.50 19.18
C PHE A 146 -7.62 6.01 19.29
N TRP A 147 -7.96 6.63 20.42
CA TRP A 147 -9.33 6.99 20.78
C TRP A 147 -9.63 8.48 20.62
N ASN A 148 -8.79 9.21 19.87
CA ASN A 148 -9.06 10.60 19.54
C ASN A 148 -10.38 10.72 18.75
N PRO A 149 -11.42 11.40 19.28
CA PRO A 149 -12.69 11.58 18.56
C PRO A 149 -12.57 12.50 17.34
N HIS A 150 -11.48 13.27 17.26
CA HIS A 150 -11.17 14.20 16.17
C HIS A 150 -9.97 13.72 15.34
N GLN A 151 -9.75 12.41 15.27
CA GLN A 151 -8.70 11.82 14.42
C GLN A 151 -8.85 12.33 12.97
N PRO A 152 -7.82 13.01 12.41
CA PRO A 152 -7.82 13.42 11.02
C PRO A 152 -7.89 12.22 10.08
N ALA A 153 -8.34 12.44 8.85
CA ALA A 153 -8.26 11.44 7.79
C ALA A 153 -6.81 10.96 7.58
N LEU A 154 -6.66 9.76 7.02
CA LEU A 154 -5.35 9.18 6.74
C LEU A 154 -4.52 10.14 5.87
N ARG A 155 -3.26 10.33 6.25
CA ARG A 155 -2.34 11.19 5.50
C ARG A 155 -1.92 10.55 4.18
N THR A 156 -2.10 11.29 3.09
CA THR A 156 -1.77 10.86 1.72
C THR A 156 -0.57 11.67 1.20
N ASP A 157 0.53 11.61 1.93
CA ASP A 157 1.71 12.45 1.70
C ASP A 157 2.40 12.13 0.36
N SER A 158 3.00 13.15 -0.25
CA SER A 158 3.94 13.01 -1.38
C SER A 158 5.36 13.27 -0.87
N ILE A 159 6.20 12.26 -0.90
CA ILE A 159 7.48 12.20 -0.20
C ILE A 159 8.61 12.16 -1.22
N GLY A 160 9.50 13.14 -1.19
CA GLY A 160 10.76 13.09 -1.95
C GLY A 160 11.66 12.01 -1.35
N LEU A 161 11.90 10.93 -2.10
CA LEU A 161 12.84 9.89 -1.71
C LEU A 161 14.30 10.31 -1.99
N ASN A 162 14.48 11.10 -3.05
CA ASN A 162 15.68 11.86 -3.36
C ASN A 162 15.32 12.98 -4.35
N ASP A 163 16.31 13.67 -4.94
CA ASP A 163 16.10 14.80 -5.86
C ASP A 163 15.36 14.44 -7.17
N GLN A 164 15.22 13.15 -7.50
CA GLN A 164 14.65 12.68 -8.76
C GLN A 164 13.44 11.75 -8.59
N ILE A 165 13.10 11.35 -7.36
CA ILE A 165 12.07 10.34 -7.10
C ILE A 165 11.11 10.84 -6.02
N VAL A 166 9.82 10.86 -6.34
CA VAL A 166 8.75 11.19 -5.39
C VAL A 166 7.81 10.00 -5.23
N LEU A 167 7.55 9.61 -3.98
CA LEU A 167 6.59 8.58 -3.59
C LEU A 167 5.28 9.23 -3.11
N HIS A 168 4.18 8.93 -3.78
CA HIS A 168 2.84 9.37 -3.43
C HIS A 168 2.10 8.23 -2.71
N LEU A 169 1.75 8.45 -1.44
CA LEU A 169 1.04 7.47 -0.62
C LEU A 169 -0.47 7.64 -0.81
N CYS A 170 -1.14 6.69 -1.44
CA CYS A 170 -2.58 6.76 -1.66
C CYS A 170 -3.40 6.09 -0.55
N ASP A 171 -4.52 6.73 -0.23
CA ASP A 171 -5.69 6.07 0.32
C ASP A 171 -6.65 5.71 -0.83
N VAL A 172 -6.89 4.41 -1.03
CA VAL A 172 -7.81 3.90 -2.06
C VAL A 172 -9.12 3.36 -1.49
N ARG A 173 -9.37 3.53 -0.18
CA ARG A 173 -10.49 2.91 0.53
C ARG A 173 -11.42 3.93 1.20
N SER A 174 -10.93 4.98 1.86
CA SER A 174 -11.80 5.90 2.62
C SER A 174 -12.85 6.61 1.76
N PHE A 175 -12.44 7.06 0.58
CA PHE A 175 -13.33 7.79 -0.34
C PHE A 175 -13.95 6.90 -1.41
N ARG A 176 -13.52 5.64 -1.47
CA ARG A 176 -13.99 4.69 -2.46
C ARG A 176 -15.49 4.52 -2.37
N THR A 177 -16.17 4.68 -3.50
CA THR A 177 -17.59 4.37 -3.64
C THR A 177 -17.79 2.91 -3.99
N ASN A 178 -18.96 2.37 -3.62
CA ASN A 178 -19.46 1.13 -4.23
C ASN A 178 -19.60 1.29 -5.74
N THR A 179 -19.60 0.17 -6.46
CA THR A 179 -19.84 0.15 -7.92
C THR A 179 -21.25 -0.29 -8.27
N PHE A 180 -21.88 -1.08 -7.39
CA PHE A 180 -23.27 -1.49 -7.54
C PHE A 180 -24.20 -0.31 -7.25
N LEU A 181 -25.12 -0.02 -8.19
CA LEU A 181 -26.11 1.07 -8.11
C LEU A 181 -25.53 2.50 -7.95
N VAL A 182 -24.23 2.68 -8.14
CA VAL A 182 -23.60 3.99 -8.23
C VAL A 182 -23.26 4.28 -9.71
N PRO A 183 -23.80 5.36 -10.30
CA PRO A 183 -23.47 5.77 -11.67
C PRO A 183 -21.95 5.98 -11.83
N GLU A 184 -21.39 5.61 -12.97
CA GLU A 184 -19.94 5.75 -13.21
C GLU A 184 -19.44 7.20 -13.07
N SER A 185 -20.28 8.18 -13.42
CA SER A 185 -20.02 9.62 -13.23
C SER A 185 -19.96 10.07 -11.76
N GLU A 186 -20.35 9.24 -10.82
CA GLU A 186 -20.31 9.52 -9.38
C GLU A 186 -19.29 8.63 -8.65
N ARG A 187 -18.71 7.65 -9.35
CA ARG A 187 -17.73 6.75 -8.76
C ARG A 187 -16.41 7.47 -8.57
N THR A 188 -15.82 7.26 -7.41
CA THR A 188 -14.48 7.75 -7.09
C THR A 188 -13.75 6.72 -6.25
N MET A 189 -12.44 6.61 -6.46
CA MET A 189 -11.54 5.80 -5.63
C MET A 189 -10.81 6.66 -4.60
N LEU A 190 -10.12 7.71 -5.05
CA LEU A 190 -9.27 8.56 -4.18
C LEU A 190 -10.03 9.73 -3.54
N GLY A 191 -11.04 10.24 -4.24
CA GLY A 191 -11.69 11.50 -3.89
C GLY A 191 -10.94 12.71 -4.46
N ALA A 192 -11.67 13.82 -4.65
CA ALA A 192 -11.15 14.99 -5.36
C ALA A 192 -9.96 15.67 -4.64
N GLU A 193 -9.99 15.73 -3.31
CA GLU A 193 -8.97 16.41 -2.51
C GLU A 193 -7.61 15.71 -2.61
N GLN A 194 -7.58 14.38 -2.52
CA GLN A 194 -6.36 13.59 -2.67
C GLN A 194 -5.80 13.69 -4.09
N ARG A 195 -6.64 13.59 -5.12
CA ARG A 195 -6.22 13.80 -6.51
C ARG A 195 -5.56 15.17 -6.69
N HIS A 196 -6.18 16.22 -6.18
CA HIS A 196 -5.65 17.57 -6.27
C HIS A 196 -4.29 17.73 -5.54
N ARG A 197 -4.13 17.14 -4.35
CA ARG A 197 -2.83 17.14 -3.65
C ARG A 197 -1.71 16.45 -4.43
N ILE A 198 -2.00 15.27 -4.99
CA ILE A 198 -1.02 14.52 -5.80
C ILE A 198 -0.66 15.31 -7.06
N GLU A 199 -1.67 15.80 -7.79
CA GLU A 199 -1.46 16.63 -8.99
C GLU A 199 -0.61 17.87 -8.68
N THR A 200 -0.88 18.55 -7.57
CA THR A 200 -0.09 19.72 -7.15
C THR A 200 1.38 19.36 -6.91
N ALA A 201 1.64 18.23 -6.23
CA ALA A 201 3.00 17.76 -5.99
C ALA A 201 3.71 17.36 -7.29
N VAL A 202 3.00 16.70 -8.22
CA VAL A 202 3.53 16.30 -9.53
C VAL A 202 3.88 17.52 -10.40
N LEU A 203 3.03 18.54 -10.40
CA LEU A 203 3.26 19.76 -11.18
C LEU A 203 4.35 20.65 -10.58
N ALA A 204 4.53 20.63 -9.25
CA ALA A 204 5.60 21.34 -8.57
C ALA A 204 6.99 20.68 -8.75
N SER A 205 7.02 19.41 -9.16
CA SER A 205 8.26 18.64 -9.37
C SER A 205 8.92 18.97 -10.72
N GLY A 206 10.25 18.77 -10.78
CA GLY A 206 11.01 18.96 -12.02
C GLY A 206 10.53 18.02 -13.14
N PRO A 207 10.72 18.37 -14.42
CA PRO A 207 10.20 17.59 -15.55
C PRO A 207 10.76 16.16 -15.63
N ASP A 208 11.96 15.95 -15.09
CA ASP A 208 12.62 14.64 -15.06
C ASP A 208 12.40 13.82 -13.79
N THR A 209 11.51 14.29 -12.91
CA THR A 209 11.13 13.55 -11.70
C THR A 209 10.35 12.29 -12.08
N ILE A 210 10.71 11.17 -11.46
CA ILE A 210 9.97 9.92 -11.53
C ILE A 210 9.01 9.85 -10.34
N HIS A 211 7.74 9.62 -10.64
CA HIS A 211 6.67 9.56 -9.65
C HIS A 211 6.26 8.12 -9.41
N LEU A 212 6.30 7.70 -8.14
CA LEU A 212 5.84 6.39 -7.69
C LEU A 212 4.50 6.58 -6.99
N LEU A 213 3.44 5.98 -7.50
CA LEU A 213 2.11 6.01 -6.89
C LEU A 213 1.90 4.69 -6.14
N ALA A 214 2.01 4.70 -4.81
CA ALA A 214 1.70 3.54 -3.99
C ALA A 214 0.17 3.36 -3.90
N SER A 215 -0.34 2.20 -4.29
CA SER A 215 -1.78 1.90 -4.32
C SER A 215 -2.10 0.53 -3.71
N GLY A 216 -3.11 0.47 -2.84
CA GLY A 216 -3.59 -0.81 -2.29
C GLY A 216 -4.19 -1.71 -3.37
N SER A 217 -4.85 -1.12 -4.38
CA SER A 217 -5.54 -1.84 -5.45
C SER A 217 -4.82 -1.70 -6.78
N THR A 218 -4.80 -2.78 -7.58
CA THR A 218 -4.24 -2.76 -8.94
C THR A 218 -5.02 -1.86 -9.89
N LEU A 219 -4.40 -1.37 -10.97
CA LEU A 219 -5.10 -0.57 -11.98
C LEU A 219 -6.23 -1.34 -12.68
N ALA A 220 -6.17 -2.67 -12.70
CA ALA A 220 -7.30 -3.50 -13.11
C ALA A 220 -8.55 -3.25 -12.23
N GLY A 221 -8.37 -3.07 -10.93
CA GLY A 221 -9.43 -2.65 -10.00
C GLY A 221 -9.89 -1.20 -10.20
N TRP A 222 -8.97 -0.31 -10.61
CA TRP A 222 -9.29 1.10 -10.90
C TRP A 222 -10.18 1.27 -12.13
N LYS A 223 -10.23 0.30 -13.06
CA LYS A 223 -11.06 0.38 -14.30
C LYS A 223 -12.54 0.68 -14.06
N ARG A 224 -13.04 0.50 -12.84
CA ARG A 224 -14.43 0.80 -12.45
C ARG A 224 -14.67 2.27 -12.08
N TYR A 225 -13.61 3.09 -12.04
CA TYR A 225 -13.55 4.46 -11.56
C TYR A 225 -12.96 5.38 -12.64
N ALA A 226 -13.73 5.61 -13.72
CA ALA A 226 -13.25 6.28 -14.93
C ALA A 226 -12.62 7.66 -14.69
N GLN A 227 -13.13 8.45 -13.73
CA GLN A 227 -12.55 9.76 -13.42
C GLN A 227 -11.14 9.67 -12.84
N ASP A 228 -10.91 8.73 -11.89
CA ASP A 228 -9.58 8.51 -11.32
C ASP A 228 -8.62 7.96 -12.38
N VAL A 229 -9.08 7.05 -13.25
CA VAL A 229 -8.27 6.52 -14.37
C VAL A 229 -7.90 7.62 -15.35
N GLN A 230 -8.85 8.44 -15.79
CA GLN A 230 -8.59 9.54 -16.72
C GLN A 230 -7.62 10.58 -16.13
N TRP A 231 -7.79 10.92 -14.85
CA TRP A 231 -6.89 11.80 -14.13
C TRP A 231 -5.46 11.24 -14.10
N LEU A 232 -5.29 9.98 -13.72
CA LEU A 232 -3.96 9.36 -13.64
C LEU A 232 -3.29 9.25 -15.02
N HIS A 233 -4.05 8.87 -16.06
CA HIS A 233 -3.54 8.86 -17.44
C HIS A 233 -3.13 10.26 -17.91
N GLY A 234 -3.86 11.30 -17.51
CA GLY A 234 -3.52 12.69 -17.82
C GLY A 234 -2.18 13.11 -17.22
N LEU A 235 -1.92 12.74 -15.97
CA LEU A 235 -0.62 12.98 -15.33
C LEU A 235 0.50 12.17 -16.01
N ALA A 236 0.27 10.87 -16.21
CA ALA A 236 1.27 9.97 -16.78
C ALA A 236 1.61 10.29 -18.23
N LYS A 237 0.71 10.91 -18.98
CA LYS A 237 1.00 11.42 -20.32
C LYS A 237 2.19 12.39 -20.32
N GLU A 238 2.27 13.26 -19.31
CA GLU A 238 3.24 14.36 -19.24
C GLU A 238 4.41 14.08 -18.28
N ARG A 239 4.30 13.02 -17.46
CA ARG A 239 5.23 12.70 -16.37
C ARG A 239 5.52 11.20 -16.29
N ARG A 240 6.73 10.86 -15.88
CA ARG A 240 7.20 9.48 -15.72
C ARG A 240 6.59 8.88 -14.46
N MET A 241 5.66 7.94 -14.61
CA MET A 241 4.92 7.36 -13.49
C MET A 241 5.00 5.83 -13.46
N ILE A 242 5.14 5.29 -12.25
CA ILE A 242 4.95 3.87 -11.93
C ILE A 242 3.92 3.77 -10.81
N VAL A 243 2.89 2.94 -10.99
CA VAL A 243 2.01 2.49 -9.89
C VAL A 243 2.64 1.28 -9.23
N LEU A 244 2.86 1.36 -7.93
CA LEU A 244 3.26 0.22 -7.11
C LEU A 244 1.99 -0.33 -6.45
N SER A 245 1.60 -1.59 -6.74
CA SER A 245 0.31 -2.12 -6.30
C SER A 245 0.35 -3.51 -5.63
N GLY A 246 -0.76 -3.84 -4.93
CA GLY A 246 -0.95 -5.03 -4.10
C GLY A 246 -2.21 -5.86 -4.43
N ASP A 247 -2.93 -6.33 -3.40
CA ASP A 247 -4.28 -6.95 -3.45
C ASP A 247 -4.38 -8.36 -4.08
N ILE A 248 -3.75 -8.63 -5.22
CA ILE A 248 -4.11 -9.79 -6.07
C ILE A 248 -3.39 -11.13 -5.77
N HIS A 249 -2.62 -11.21 -4.67
CA HIS A 249 -1.83 -12.36 -4.20
C HIS A 249 -0.87 -12.99 -5.21
N ARG A 250 -0.42 -12.22 -6.21
CA ARG A 250 0.60 -12.62 -7.18
C ARG A 250 1.41 -11.41 -7.64
N ASN A 251 2.53 -11.70 -8.28
CA ASN A 251 3.32 -10.72 -9.00
C ASN A 251 2.72 -10.46 -10.39
N ASP A 252 2.78 -9.21 -10.84
CA ASP A 252 2.38 -8.83 -12.19
C ASP A 252 3.06 -7.52 -12.61
N VAL A 253 3.08 -7.26 -13.92
CA VAL A 253 3.53 -5.97 -14.48
C VAL A 253 2.65 -5.61 -15.68
N ASP A 254 2.28 -4.34 -15.79
CA ASP A 254 1.47 -3.84 -16.91
C ASP A 254 1.97 -2.47 -17.37
N ALA A 255 1.59 -2.08 -18.59
CA ALA A 255 1.91 -0.78 -19.15
C ALA A 255 0.75 -0.25 -20.01
N PHE A 256 0.44 1.04 -19.85
CA PHE A 256 -0.73 1.66 -20.45
C PHE A 256 -0.32 2.84 -21.33
N TYR A 257 -0.85 2.87 -22.56
CA TYR A 257 -0.67 3.99 -23.47
C TYR A 257 -1.48 5.21 -23.01
N THR A 258 -0.83 6.37 -23.00
CA THR A 258 -1.39 7.65 -22.54
C THR A 258 -1.41 8.73 -23.63
N GLY A 259 -0.81 8.46 -24.79
CA GLY A 259 -0.52 9.49 -25.81
C GLY A 259 0.75 10.32 -25.52
N GLY A 260 1.51 9.96 -24.50
CA GLY A 260 2.79 10.55 -24.12
C GLY A 260 3.67 9.49 -23.45
N PHE A 261 4.22 9.75 -22.26
CA PHE A 261 4.92 8.73 -21.50
C PHE A 261 3.97 7.59 -21.07
N PRO A 262 4.32 6.31 -21.24
CA PRO A 262 3.48 5.22 -20.77
C PRO A 262 3.37 5.23 -19.24
N LEU A 263 2.18 4.87 -18.74
CA LEU A 263 2.00 4.58 -17.32
C LEU A 263 2.39 3.12 -17.08
N HIS A 264 3.34 2.86 -16.18
CA HIS A 264 3.72 1.51 -15.80
C HIS A 264 3.04 1.11 -14.50
N GLU A 265 2.74 -0.17 -14.32
CA GLU A 265 2.32 -0.77 -13.06
C GLU A 265 3.25 -1.93 -12.70
N VAL A 266 3.66 -1.97 -11.42
CA VAL A 266 4.43 -3.06 -10.83
C VAL A 266 3.67 -3.56 -9.61
N THR A 267 3.15 -4.79 -9.72
CA THR A 267 2.36 -5.43 -8.69
C THR A 267 3.20 -6.47 -7.97
N SER A 268 3.32 -6.37 -6.65
CA SER A 268 3.96 -7.39 -5.81
C SER A 268 3.08 -7.72 -4.63
N SER A 269 2.19 -8.71 -4.83
CA SER A 269 1.19 -9.08 -3.85
C SER A 269 1.38 -10.50 -3.35
N GLY A 270 1.18 -10.69 -2.04
CA GLY A 270 1.22 -12.00 -1.39
C GLY A 270 2.58 -12.32 -0.78
N ALA A 271 3.08 -11.44 0.09
CA ALA A 271 4.34 -11.67 0.80
C ALA A 271 4.27 -12.82 1.81
N ALA A 272 3.09 -13.04 2.40
CA ALA A 272 2.87 -14.10 3.38
C ALA A 272 1.38 -14.49 3.47
N VAL A 273 0.84 -15.06 2.39
CA VAL A 273 -0.57 -15.50 2.25
C VAL A 273 -0.68 -16.76 1.40
N ARG A 274 -1.88 -17.33 1.30
CA ARG A 274 -2.22 -18.31 0.25
C ARG A 274 -3.07 -17.64 -0.82
N ASP A 275 -3.31 -18.33 -1.94
CA ASP A 275 -4.10 -17.82 -3.09
C ASP A 275 -5.40 -17.12 -2.66
N ALA A 276 -6.16 -17.73 -1.75
CA ALA A 276 -7.39 -17.19 -1.17
C ALA A 276 -7.19 -16.77 0.29
N VAL A 277 -6.09 -16.07 0.56
CA VAL A 277 -5.53 -15.69 1.87
C VAL A 277 -5.13 -16.88 2.75
N THR A 278 -6.03 -17.84 2.97
CA THR A 278 -5.86 -19.00 3.89
C THR A 278 -5.96 -20.36 3.19
N ILE A 279 -6.40 -20.39 1.93
CA ILE A 279 -6.62 -21.62 1.15
C ILE A 279 -5.84 -21.53 -0.17
N GLY A 280 -5.31 -22.66 -0.65
CA GLY A 280 -4.57 -22.74 -1.91
C GLY A 280 -3.06 -22.83 -1.72
N ALA A 281 -2.32 -22.56 -2.78
CA ALA A 281 -0.87 -22.52 -2.78
C ALA A 281 -0.37 -21.38 -1.87
N GLU A 282 0.79 -21.60 -1.25
CA GLU A 282 1.48 -20.57 -0.49
C GLU A 282 2.10 -19.55 -1.43
N GLN A 283 2.06 -18.28 -1.03
CA GLN A 283 2.61 -17.15 -1.77
C GLN A 283 3.67 -16.48 -0.89
N GLN A 284 4.82 -16.19 -1.50
CA GLN A 284 5.93 -15.51 -0.85
C GLN A 284 6.59 -14.53 -1.82
N ASN A 285 5.84 -13.48 -2.14
CA ASN A 285 6.15 -12.54 -3.21
C ASN A 285 6.82 -11.27 -2.67
N PHE A 286 7.81 -10.76 -3.40
CA PHE A 286 8.31 -9.40 -3.23
C PHE A 286 8.84 -8.83 -4.54
N GLY A 287 8.80 -7.52 -4.68
CA GLY A 287 9.30 -6.79 -5.83
C GLY A 287 10.47 -5.90 -5.48
N LEU A 288 11.32 -5.66 -6.46
CA LEU A 288 12.37 -4.65 -6.43
C LEU A 288 12.24 -3.75 -7.66
N VAL A 289 12.20 -2.43 -7.41
CA VAL A 289 12.33 -1.40 -8.45
C VAL A 289 13.63 -0.65 -8.17
N ASP A 290 14.62 -0.76 -9.06
CA ASP A 290 15.88 -0.03 -8.96
C ASP A 290 15.91 1.08 -10.01
N ILE A 291 15.94 2.32 -9.52
CA ILE A 291 15.94 3.54 -10.32
C ILE A 291 17.30 4.21 -10.16
N ASN A 292 18.10 4.22 -11.22
CA ASN A 292 19.37 4.95 -11.25
C ASN A 292 19.26 6.17 -12.19
N GLY A 293 20.37 6.87 -12.44
CA GLY A 293 20.34 8.10 -13.24
C GLY A 293 19.92 7.92 -14.71
N THR A 294 20.02 6.71 -15.26
CA THR A 294 19.71 6.44 -16.66
C THR A 294 18.59 5.42 -16.85
N ASP A 295 18.43 4.49 -15.92
CA ASP A 295 17.62 3.29 -16.11
C ASP A 295 16.74 3.00 -14.90
N THR A 296 15.58 2.40 -15.17
CA THR A 296 14.72 1.78 -14.16
C THR A 296 14.61 0.29 -14.45
N THR A 297 14.87 -0.55 -13.46
CA THR A 297 14.72 -2.01 -13.57
C THR A 297 13.72 -2.53 -12.56
N VAL A 298 12.88 -3.48 -12.99
CA VAL A 298 11.85 -4.13 -12.18
C VAL A 298 12.16 -5.62 -12.14
N ARG A 299 12.23 -6.17 -10.92
CA ARG A 299 12.52 -7.57 -10.64
C ARG A 299 11.53 -8.09 -9.62
N LEU A 300 10.74 -9.09 -10.00
CA LEU A 300 9.74 -9.72 -9.13
C LEU A 300 10.19 -11.12 -8.75
N PHE A 301 9.86 -11.52 -7.53
CA PHE A 301 10.32 -12.77 -6.93
C PHE A 301 9.17 -13.51 -6.28
N HIS A 302 9.16 -14.83 -6.44
CA HIS A 302 8.28 -15.76 -5.73
C HIS A 302 9.16 -16.81 -5.03
N PHE A 303 9.06 -16.93 -3.71
CA PHE A 303 9.97 -17.77 -2.89
C PHE A 303 11.47 -17.50 -3.16
N ASN A 304 11.84 -16.22 -3.27
CA ASN A 304 13.21 -15.77 -3.61
C ASN A 304 13.71 -16.22 -5.00
N GLN A 305 12.83 -16.76 -5.84
CA GLN A 305 13.15 -17.09 -7.23
C GLN A 305 12.67 -15.95 -8.13
N ARG A 306 13.59 -15.39 -8.91
CA ARG A 306 13.29 -14.31 -9.85
C ARG A 306 12.38 -14.81 -10.97
N GLU A 307 11.25 -14.15 -11.15
CA GLU A 307 10.29 -14.43 -12.21
C GLU A 307 10.66 -13.68 -13.49
N LYS A 308 11.62 -14.22 -14.24
CA LYS A 308 12.25 -13.53 -15.39
C LYS A 308 11.27 -13.03 -16.47
N PHE A 309 10.10 -13.67 -16.60
CA PHE A 309 9.08 -13.27 -17.57
C PHE A 309 8.39 -11.93 -17.20
N LEU A 310 8.48 -11.53 -15.92
CA LEU A 310 7.98 -10.25 -15.40
C LEU A 310 9.07 -9.17 -15.34
N ASP A 311 10.32 -9.48 -15.69
CA ASP A 311 11.38 -8.48 -15.70
C ASP A 311 11.03 -7.33 -16.67
N ARG A 312 11.27 -6.10 -16.22
CA ARG A 312 11.17 -4.91 -17.08
C ARG A 312 12.38 -4.03 -16.88
N ASP A 313 12.90 -3.48 -17.97
CA ASP A 313 13.99 -2.51 -17.98
C ASP A 313 13.55 -1.33 -18.85
N PHE A 314 13.64 -0.12 -18.32
CA PHE A 314 13.22 1.10 -19.00
C PHE A 314 14.34 2.15 -18.99
N ASP A 315 14.40 2.94 -20.05
CA ASP A 315 15.25 4.13 -20.12
C ASP A 315 14.57 5.32 -19.43
N ASN A 316 15.23 5.96 -18.48
CA ASN A 316 14.63 7.04 -17.68
C ASN A 316 14.45 8.34 -18.48
N VAL A 317 15.07 8.50 -19.65
CA VAL A 317 14.85 9.69 -20.49
C VAL A 317 13.61 9.51 -21.36
N THR A 318 13.53 8.40 -22.09
CA THR A 318 12.42 8.11 -23.01
C THR A 318 11.20 7.48 -22.31
N TRP A 319 11.41 6.88 -21.14
CA TRP A 319 10.43 6.09 -20.38
C TRP A 319 9.91 4.85 -21.11
N LEU A 320 10.67 4.37 -22.10
CA LEU A 320 10.34 3.21 -22.93
C LEU A 320 11.18 1.98 -22.55
N PRO A 321 10.70 0.76 -22.86
CA PRO A 321 11.46 -0.46 -22.65
C PRO A 321 12.81 -0.47 -23.40
N LYS A 322 13.80 -1.12 -22.79
CA LYS A 322 15.10 -1.43 -23.40
C LYS A 322 15.16 -2.83 -24.00
#